data_AF-A0A395IMV0-F1
#
_entry.id   AF-A0A395IMV0-F1
#
_cell.length_a   1.000
_cell.length_b   1.000
_cell.length_c   1.000
_cell.angle_alpha   90.00
_cell.angle_beta   90.00
_cell.angle_gamma   90.00
#
_symmetry.space_group_name_H-M   'P 1'
#
loop_
_entity.id
_entity.type
_entity.pdbx_description
1 polymer ?
#
loop_
_entity_poly.entity_id
_entity_poly.type
_entity_poly.pdbx_seq_one_letter_code
_entity_poly.pdbx_strand_id
1 'polypeptide(L)'
;MKVIPPQPEIIIAVVYILVHMAASIPQHRQIVIAQSELLKLLVPQFNNPAYEVRVALCYLVSNLTWEDDASDRSACAQRVHSLKQLGILQKVEHLEHDPELDVRERAKTAIWQMKAPVFNS
;
A
#
# COMPACT_ATOMS: atom_id res chain seq x y z
N MET A 1 -30.49 -6.72 -4.40
CA MET A 1 -29.91 -5.38 -4.60
C MET A 1 -28.62 -5.57 -5.38
N LYS A 2 -28.48 -5.01 -6.60
CA LYS A 2 -27.21 -5.08 -7.34
C LYS A 2 -26.25 -4.10 -6.68
N VAL A 3 -25.16 -4.60 -6.10
CA VAL A 3 -24.07 -3.75 -5.62
C VAL A 3 -23.34 -3.25 -6.86
N ILE A 4 -23.39 -1.94 -7.09
CA ILE A 4 -22.65 -1.30 -8.17
C ILE A 4 -21.22 -1.11 -7.65
N PRO A 5 -20.18 -1.63 -8.35
CA PRO A 5 -18.81 -1.41 -7.94
C PRO A 5 -18.48 0.10 -7.98
N PRO A 6 -17.68 0.62 -7.04
CA PRO A 6 -17.31 2.03 -7.06
C PRO A 6 -16.57 2.38 -8.35
N GLN A 7 -16.80 3.59 -8.85
CA GLN A 7 -16.08 4.11 -10.01
C GLN A 7 -14.59 4.26 -9.68
N PRO A 8 -13.67 3.98 -10.62
CA PRO A 8 -12.23 4.08 -10.39
C PRO A 8 -11.81 5.42 -9.78
N GLU A 9 -12.40 6.54 -10.21
CA GLU A 9 -12.11 7.89 -9.74
C GLU A 9 -12.37 8.06 -8.24
N ILE A 10 -13.42 7.41 -7.71
CA ILE A 10 -13.73 7.41 -6.28
C ILE A 10 -12.67 6.61 -5.52
N ILE A 11 -12.29 5.44 -6.04
CA ILE A 11 -11.26 4.60 -5.42
C ILE A 11 -9.92 5.35 -5.39
N ILE A 12 -9.54 5.98 -6.50
CA ILE A 12 -8.33 6.79 -6.63
C ILE A 12 -8.34 7.92 -5.59
N ALA A 13 -9.44 8.67 -5.49
CA ALA A 13 -9.56 9.77 -4.53
C ALA A 13 -9.40 9.28 -3.08
N VAL A 14 -10.07 8.18 -2.71
CA VAL A 14 -9.96 7.57 -1.38
C VAL A 14 -8.54 7.10 -1.10
N VAL A 15 -7.90 6.41 -2.04
CA VAL A 15 -6.53 5.93 -1.88
C VAL A 15 -5.56 7.12 -1.73
N TYR A 16 -5.72 8.19 -2.51
CA TYR A 16 -4.85 9.37 -2.36
C TYR A 16 -5.04 10.12 -1.05
N ILE A 17 -6.24 10.14 -0.47
CA ILE A 17 -6.43 10.64 0.91
C ILE A 17 -5.55 9.83 1.87
N LEU A 18 -5.56 8.50 1.77
CA LEU A 18 -4.73 7.63 2.60
C LEU A 18 -3.23 7.82 2.30
N VAL A 19 -2.84 8.01 1.04
CA VAL A 19 -1.45 8.32 0.62
C VAL A 19 -0.95 9.58 1.32
N HIS A 20 -1.75 10.65 1.33
CA HIS A 20 -1.39 11.90 1.99
C HIS A 20 -1.31 11.77 3.51
N MET A 21 -2.22 11.01 4.12
CA MET A 21 -2.12 10.67 5.55
C MET A 21 -0.83 9.89 5.85
N ALA A 22 -0.49 8.90 5.02
CA ALA A 22 0.70 8.08 5.18
C ALA A 22 2.01 8.84 4.90
N ALA A 23 1.98 9.87 4.05
CA ALA A 23 3.13 10.74 3.76
C ALA A 23 3.47 11.70 4.91
N SER A 24 2.63 11.77 5.94
CA SER A 24 2.78 12.65 7.08
C SER A 24 3.68 12.01 8.16
N ILE A 25 3.39 12.26 9.44
CA ILE A 25 4.14 11.78 10.60
C ILE A 25 3.89 10.28 10.90
N PRO A 26 4.81 9.58 11.60
CA PRO A 26 4.65 8.15 11.96
C PRO A 26 3.31 7.79 12.60
N GLN A 27 2.76 8.68 13.44
CA GLN A 27 1.48 8.48 14.11
C GLN A 27 0.32 8.34 13.11
N HIS A 28 0.32 9.12 12.02
CA HIS A 28 -0.71 9.00 10.99
C HIS A 28 -0.60 7.69 10.21
N ARG A 29 0.62 7.22 9.92
CA ARG A 29 0.84 5.89 9.31
C ARG A 29 0.29 4.79 10.21
N GLN A 30 0.49 4.90 11.52
CA GLN A 30 -0.03 3.93 12.49
C GLN A 30 -1.57 3.93 12.54
N ILE A 31 -2.21 5.10 12.46
CA ILE A 31 -3.68 5.21 12.37
C ILE A 31 -4.20 4.48 11.13
N VAL A 32 -3.58 4.69 9.97
CA VAL A 32 -4.00 4.03 8.72
C VAL A 32 -3.83 2.52 8.81
N ILE A 33 -2.70 2.03 9.35
CA ILE A 33 -2.46 0.59 9.54
C ILE A 33 -3.45 -0.05 10.51
N ALA A 34 -3.89 0.69 11.54
CA ALA A 34 -4.89 0.21 12.48
C ALA A 34 -6.28 -0.01 11.85
N GLN A 35 -6.56 0.60 10.68
CA GLN A 35 -7.81 0.39 9.94
C GLN A 35 -7.76 -0.89 9.08
N SER A 36 -7.59 -2.06 9.70
CA SER A 36 -7.41 -3.33 8.99
C SER A 36 -8.56 -3.67 8.04
N GLU A 37 -9.81 -3.38 8.43
CA GLU A 37 -10.97 -3.66 7.57
C GLU A 37 -10.99 -2.77 6.32
N LEU A 38 -10.57 -1.50 6.45
CA LEU A 38 -10.38 -0.63 5.30
C LEU A 38 -9.27 -1.15 4.38
N LEU A 39 -8.13 -1.56 4.93
CA LEU A 39 -7.02 -2.09 4.14
C LEU A 39 -7.39 -3.40 3.43
N LYS A 40 -8.20 -4.27 4.06
CA LYS A 40 -8.74 -5.48 3.41
C LYS A 40 -9.59 -5.16 2.18
N LEU A 41 -10.36 -4.06 2.21
CA LEU A 41 -11.15 -3.61 1.05
C LEU A 41 -10.27 -3.15 -0.12
N LEU A 42 -9.02 -2.74 0.13
CA LEU A 42 -8.06 -2.33 -0.90
C LEU A 42 -7.34 -3.51 -1.56
N VAL A 43 -7.22 -4.66 -0.89
CA VAL A 43 -6.54 -5.86 -1.44
C VAL A 43 -7.04 -6.27 -2.84
N PRO A 44 -8.35 -6.35 -3.15
CA PRO A 44 -8.81 -6.68 -4.49
C PRO A 44 -8.49 -5.58 -5.53
N GLN A 45 -8.27 -4.34 -5.11
CA GLN A 45 -8.02 -3.20 -6.00
C GLN A 45 -6.64 -3.23 -6.66
N PHE A 46 -5.72 -4.06 -6.17
CA PHE A 46 -4.45 -4.31 -6.86
C PHE A 46 -4.63 -4.94 -8.25
N ASN A 47 -5.80 -5.53 -8.54
CA ASN A 47 -6.15 -6.08 -9.85
C ASN A 47 -7.15 -5.19 -10.62
N ASN A 48 -7.34 -3.94 -10.19
CA ASN A 48 -8.29 -3.04 -10.83
C ASN A 48 -7.87 -2.77 -12.30
N PRO A 49 -8.79 -2.76 -13.28
CA PRO A 49 -8.45 -2.49 -14.68
C PRO A 49 -7.87 -1.09 -14.90
N ALA A 50 -8.30 -0.07 -14.13
CA ALA A 50 -7.72 1.26 -14.17
C ALA A 50 -6.34 1.24 -13.50
N TYR A 51 -5.30 1.53 -14.26
CA TYR A 51 -3.93 1.42 -13.77
C TYR A 51 -3.60 2.47 -12.71
N GLU A 52 -4.27 3.61 -12.76
CA GLU A 52 -4.15 4.71 -11.81
C GLU A 52 -4.51 4.27 -10.39
N VAL A 53 -5.46 3.34 -10.24
CA VAL A 53 -5.78 2.71 -8.95
C VAL A 53 -4.58 1.93 -8.44
N ARG A 54 -3.94 1.14 -9.31
CA ARG A 54 -2.77 0.31 -8.96
C ARG A 54 -1.56 1.18 -8.62
N VAL A 55 -1.32 2.26 -9.37
CA VAL A 55 -0.31 3.28 -9.06
C VAL A 55 -0.53 3.88 -7.68
N ALA A 56 -1.76 4.32 -7.37
CA ALA A 56 -2.09 4.93 -6.08
C ALA A 56 -1.86 3.94 -4.92
N LEU A 57 -2.17 2.65 -5.11
CA LEU A 57 -1.92 1.62 -4.10
C LEU A 57 -0.41 1.41 -3.86
N CYS A 58 0.43 1.43 -4.90
CA CYS A 58 1.88 1.36 -4.72
C CYS A 58 2.44 2.57 -3.94
N TYR A 59 1.92 3.77 -4.19
CA TYR A 59 2.25 4.95 -3.38
C TYR A 59 1.83 4.78 -1.93
N LEU A 60 0.62 4.27 -1.68
CA LEU A 60 0.13 4.05 -0.32
C LEU A 60 1.03 3.09 0.45
N VAL A 61 1.36 1.95 -0.16
CA VAL A 61 2.26 0.96 0.45
C VAL A 61 3.61 1.60 0.75
N SER A 62 4.22 2.28 -0.23
CA SER A 62 5.54 2.91 -0.06
C SER A 62 5.55 3.93 1.09
N ASN A 63 4.49 4.74 1.23
CA ASN A 63 4.41 5.72 2.30
C ASN A 63 4.17 5.06 3.67
N LEU A 64 3.39 3.98 3.74
CA LEU A 64 3.16 3.24 4.99
C LEU A 64 4.42 2.49 5.47
N THR A 65 5.29 2.10 4.54
CA THR A 65 6.54 1.39 4.82
C THR A 65 7.77 2.29 4.81
N TRP A 66 7.58 3.60 4.72
CA TRP A 66 8.67 4.56 4.92
C TRP A 66 9.12 4.55 6.39
N GLU A 67 10.43 4.44 6.59
CA GLU A 67 11.12 4.60 7.88
C GLU A 67 11.74 6.00 7.90
N ASP A 68 11.31 6.87 8.81
CA ASP A 68 11.87 8.23 8.89
C ASP A 68 13.30 8.22 9.46
N ASP A 69 13.51 7.47 10.55
CA ASP A 69 14.80 7.29 11.20
C ASP A 69 14.84 5.99 12.03
N ALA A 70 15.99 5.73 12.67
CA ALA A 70 16.22 4.52 13.44
C ALA A 70 15.24 4.32 14.62
N SER A 71 14.60 5.39 15.13
CA SER A 71 13.60 5.29 16.20
C SER A 71 12.25 4.77 15.68
N ASP A 72 11.92 5.04 14.42
CA ASP A 72 10.70 4.53 13.77
C ASP A 72 10.86 3.09 13.25
N ARG A 73 12.08 2.55 13.18
CA ARG A 73 12.38 1.20 12.66
C ARG A 73 11.45 0.11 13.22
N SER A 74 11.21 0.09 14.53
CA SER A 74 10.36 -0.91 15.16
C SER A 74 8.89 -0.76 14.75
N ALA A 75 8.38 0.46 14.72
CA ALA A 75 7.01 0.73 14.28
C ALA A 75 6.86 0.44 12.78
N CYS A 76 7.83 0.81 11.95
CA CYS A 76 7.86 0.47 10.53
C CYS A 76 7.81 -1.05 10.31
N ALA A 77 8.57 -1.83 11.08
CA ALA A 77 8.52 -3.29 11.03
C ALA A 77 7.11 -3.84 11.34
N GLN A 78 6.41 -3.28 12.33
CA GLN A 78 5.03 -3.66 12.65
C GLN A 78 4.05 -3.31 11.51
N ARG A 79 4.24 -2.14 10.87
CA ARG A 79 3.45 -1.75 9.69
C ARG A 79 3.66 -2.73 8.53
N VAL A 80 4.92 -3.05 8.21
CA VAL A 80 5.28 -4.04 7.19
C VAL A 80 4.68 -5.41 7.51
N HIS A 81 4.79 -5.88 8.76
CA HIS A 81 4.21 -7.15 9.19
C HIS A 81 2.69 -7.18 8.98
N SER A 82 2.00 -6.11 9.37
CA SER A 82 0.54 -5.99 9.20
C SER A 82 0.13 -6.07 7.72
N LEU A 83 0.86 -5.38 6.84
CA LEU A 83 0.62 -5.44 5.39
C LEU A 83 0.88 -6.85 4.81
N LYS A 84 1.93 -7.55 5.29
CA LYS A 84 2.21 -8.94 4.91
C LYS A 84 1.08 -9.89 5.34
N GLN A 85 0.55 -9.74 6.55
CA GLN A 85 -0.58 -10.55 7.04
C GLN A 85 -1.87 -10.35 6.21
N LEU A 86 -2.05 -9.16 5.64
CA LEU A 86 -3.16 -8.88 4.71
C LEU A 86 -2.93 -9.44 3.28
N GLY A 87 -1.77 -10.04 3.01
CA GLY A 87 -1.40 -10.55 1.69
C GLY A 87 -0.99 -9.45 0.70
N ILE A 88 -0.78 -8.21 1.16
CA ILE A 88 -0.48 -7.07 0.28
C ILE A 88 0.88 -7.25 -0.41
N LEU A 89 1.88 -7.84 0.25
CA LEU A 89 3.18 -8.08 -0.38
C LEU A 89 3.04 -8.87 -1.69
N GLN A 90 2.31 -9.99 -1.65
CA GLN A 90 2.08 -10.83 -2.83
C GLN A 90 1.35 -10.08 -3.95
N LYS A 91 0.45 -9.16 -3.59
CA LYS A 91 -0.24 -8.30 -4.57
C LYS A 91 0.72 -7.32 -5.23
N VAL A 92 1.58 -6.67 -4.46
CA VAL A 92 2.58 -5.72 -5.02
C VAL A 92 3.62 -6.47 -5.87
N GLU A 93 4.06 -7.65 -5.44
CA GLU A 93 4.98 -8.51 -6.24
C GLU A 93 4.39 -8.88 -7.61
N HIS A 94 3.08 -9.14 -7.68
CA HIS A 94 2.42 -9.38 -8.95
C HIS A 94 2.50 -8.17 -9.90
N LEU A 95 2.50 -6.95 -9.35
CA LEU A 95 2.59 -5.70 -10.11
C LEU A 95 3.97 -5.45 -10.73
N GLU A 96 5.03 -6.21 -10.38
CA GLU A 96 6.31 -6.13 -11.11
C GLU A 96 6.16 -6.55 -12.58
N HIS A 97 5.12 -7.32 -12.91
CA HIS A 97 4.81 -7.82 -14.24
C HIS A 97 3.60 -7.11 -14.86
N ASP A 98 3.14 -6.01 -14.27
CA ASP A 98 2.00 -5.24 -14.76
C ASP A 98 2.23 -4.76 -16.20
N PRO A 99 1.21 -4.69 -17.08
CA PRO A 99 1.38 -4.15 -18.44
C PRO A 99 1.84 -2.67 -18.46
N GLU A 100 1.47 -1.88 -17.45
CA GLU A 100 1.80 -0.47 -17.37
C GLU A 100 3.17 -0.24 -16.73
N LEU A 101 4.05 0.48 -17.44
CA LEU A 101 5.40 0.79 -16.97
C LEU A 101 5.37 1.55 -15.63
N ASP A 102 4.43 2.49 -15.50
CA ASP A 102 4.31 3.33 -14.32
C ASP A 102 4.04 2.48 -13.06
N VAL A 103 3.14 1.50 -13.18
CA VAL A 103 2.80 0.57 -12.10
C VAL A 103 4.03 -0.26 -11.71
N ARG A 104 4.74 -0.82 -12.69
CA ARG A 104 5.95 -1.63 -12.45
C ARG A 104 7.02 -0.86 -11.70
N GLU A 105 7.31 0.39 -12.10
CA GLU A 105 8.35 1.20 -11.46
C GLU A 105 8.01 1.55 -10.00
N ARG A 106 6.73 1.86 -9.68
CA ARG A 106 6.36 2.09 -8.27
C ARG A 106 6.35 0.80 -7.45
N ALA A 107 5.92 -0.32 -8.03
CA ALA A 107 5.89 -1.61 -7.34
C ALA A 107 7.28 -2.00 -6.82
N LYS A 108 8.34 -1.80 -7.62
CA LYS A 108 9.73 -2.06 -7.20
C LYS A 108 10.11 -1.35 -5.90
N THR A 109 9.74 -0.08 -5.76
CA THR A 109 10.05 0.70 -4.55
C THR A 109 9.34 0.12 -3.33
N ALA A 110 8.04 -0.14 -3.44
CA ALA A 110 7.25 -0.73 -2.38
C ALA A 110 7.79 -2.12 -1.96
N ILE A 111 8.14 -2.97 -2.94
CA ILE A 111 8.69 -4.31 -2.69
C ILE A 111 10.04 -4.24 -1.99
N TRP A 112 10.93 -3.37 -2.47
CA TRP A 112 12.24 -3.18 -1.87
C TRP A 112 12.14 -2.82 -0.39
N GLN A 113 11.23 -1.89 -0.04
CA GLN A 113 10.98 -1.52 1.36
C GLN A 113 10.37 -2.69 2.16
N MET A 114 9.34 -3.36 1.65
CA MET A 114 8.67 -4.46 2.37
C MET A 114 9.55 -5.69 2.58
N LYS A 115 10.54 -5.90 1.70
CA LYS A 115 11.52 -6.99 1.77
C LYS A 115 12.82 -6.59 2.43
N ALA A 116 12.97 -5.36 2.91
CA ALA A 116 14.21 -4.94 3.55
C ALA A 116 14.60 -5.94 4.66
N PRO A 117 15.89 -6.36 4.76
CA PRO A 117 16.31 -7.48 5.62
C PRO A 117 15.87 -7.36 7.07
N VAL A 118 15.77 -6.13 7.57
CA VAL A 118 15.29 -5.79 8.92
C VAL A 118 13.85 -6.27 9.21
N PHE A 119 13.06 -6.60 8.19
CA PHE A 119 11.65 -7.00 8.31
C PHE A 119 11.37 -8.47 7.97
N ASN A 120 12.41 -9.30 7.80
CA ASN A 120 12.29 -10.71 7.41
C ASN A 120 12.73 -11.68 8.53
N SER A 121 12.65 -11.25 9.79
CA SER A 121 12.88 -12.11 10.97
C SER A 121 11.59 -12.77 11.46
#